data_AF-A0A2M7VTE6-F1
#
_entry.id   AF-A0A2M7VTE6-F1
#
_cell.length_a   1.000
_cell.length_b   1.000
_cell.length_c   1.000
_cell.angle_alpha   90.00
_cell.angle_beta   90.00
_cell.angle_gamma   90.00
#
_symmetry.space_group_name_H-M   'P 1'
#
loop_
_entity.id
_entity.type
_entity.pdbx_description
1 polymer ?
#
loop_
_entity_poly.entity_id
_entity_poly.type
_entity_poly.pdbx_seq_one_letter_code
_entity_poly.pdbx_strand_id
1 'polypeptide(L)'
;MNKIALLLLFFTINFTSFCQTIKEEKVETRKLTYNDFVSDYSINDTSAVIIDIFFDKKDNAGFGEMSFLPITVVLAAIPQTRMIGIGTTLVSLPLFLHGSYTLLKYRNKKLYTVLVDYKKTKTLPKWVRRKANKLLDYYDTMQPED
;
A
#
# COMPACT_ATOMS: atom_id res chain seq x y z
N MET A 1 37.99 -12.99 2.90
CA MET A 1 36.84 -12.06 2.84
C MET A 1 35.57 -12.87 3.02
N ASN A 2 34.85 -12.71 4.14
CA ASN A 2 33.66 -13.50 4.41
C ASN A 2 32.58 -13.20 3.35
N LYS A 3 32.10 -14.23 2.65
CA LYS A 3 31.03 -14.13 1.64
C LYS A 3 29.78 -13.41 2.18
N ILE A 4 29.54 -13.54 3.48
CA ILE A 4 28.47 -12.87 4.24
C ILE A 4 28.67 -11.34 4.29
N ALA A 5 29.91 -10.87 4.47
CA ALA A 5 30.21 -9.43 4.50
C ALA A 5 29.99 -8.77 3.12
N LEU A 6 30.27 -9.51 2.04
CA LEU A 6 30.03 -9.04 0.67
C LEU A 6 28.52 -8.92 0.38
N LEU A 7 27.72 -9.91 0.80
CA LEU A 7 26.25 -9.88 0.67
C LEU A 7 25.62 -8.72 1.44
N LEU A 8 26.09 -8.45 2.67
CA LEU A 8 25.62 -7.31 3.47
C LEU A 8 25.96 -5.96 2.83
N LEU A 9 27.16 -5.84 2.23
CA LEU A 9 27.59 -4.62 1.52
C LEU A 9 26.73 -4.36 0.27
N PHE A 10 26.38 -5.42 -0.49
CA PHE A 10 25.46 -5.29 -1.63
C PHE A 10 24.06 -4.85 -1.19
N PHE A 11 23.58 -5.31 -0.03
CA PHE A 11 22.27 -4.94 0.48
C PHE A 11 22.21 -3.46 0.90
N THR A 12 23.27 -2.93 1.53
CA THR A 12 23.30 -1.54 2.00
C THR A 12 23.48 -0.52 0.88
N ILE A 13 24.25 -0.84 -0.17
CA ILE A 13 24.46 0.06 -1.33
C ILE A 13 23.17 0.22 -2.17
N ASN A 14 22.34 -0.82 -2.26
CA ASN A 14 21.06 -0.72 -2.97
C ASN A 14 20.00 0.06 -2.18
N PHE A 15 20.08 0.07 -0.84
CA PHE A 15 19.12 0.76 0.00
C PHE A 15 19.30 2.29 -0.01
N THR A 16 20.55 2.78 -0.11
CA THR A 16 20.84 4.22 -0.14
C THR A 16 20.39 4.87 -1.45
N SER A 17 20.42 4.15 -2.57
CA SER A 17 19.95 4.65 -3.88
C SER A 17 18.42 4.75 -4.00
N PHE A 18 17.65 4.07 -3.16
CA PHE A 18 16.18 4.15 -3.17
C PHE A 18 15.62 5.35 -2.39
N CYS A 19 16.46 6.06 -1.62
CA CYS A 19 16.03 7.17 -0.77
C CYS A 19 15.93 8.53 -1.51
N GLN A 20 16.28 8.58 -2.80
CA GLN A 20 16.27 9.81 -3.56
C GLN A 20 15.05 9.93 -4.47
N THR A 21 14.50 11.15 -4.48
CA THR A 21 13.42 11.70 -5.31
C THR A 21 12.01 11.40 -4.85
N ILE A 22 11.43 12.28 -4.00
CA ILE A 22 10.26 13.08 -4.40
C ILE A 22 10.28 14.43 -3.67
N LYS A 23 10.96 15.44 -4.24
CA LYS A 23 10.70 16.84 -3.91
C LYS A 23 9.43 17.25 -4.64
N GLU A 24 8.31 17.36 -3.94
CA GLU A 24 7.11 18.02 -4.46
C GLU A 24 6.23 18.46 -3.28
N GLU A 25 6.14 19.80 -3.18
CA GLU A 25 5.22 20.67 -2.44
C GLU A 25 4.90 20.42 -0.95
N LYS A 26 4.88 21.54 -0.22
CA LYS A 26 4.95 21.69 1.23
C LYS A 26 3.62 21.38 1.95
N VAL A 27 3.02 20.23 1.67
CA VAL A 27 2.02 19.62 2.54
C VAL A 27 2.63 18.33 3.07
N GLU A 28 2.72 18.17 4.39
CA GLU A 28 3.18 16.93 5.01
C GLU A 28 2.12 15.83 4.85
N THR A 29 1.82 15.46 3.60
CA THR A 29 0.83 14.45 3.21
C THR A 29 1.04 13.10 3.90
N ARG A 30 2.27 12.82 4.35
CA ARG A 30 2.61 11.65 5.15
C ARG A 30 1.88 11.60 6.50
N LYS A 31 1.61 12.76 7.13
CA LYS A 31 0.99 12.85 8.46
C LYS A 31 -0.53 12.90 8.42
N LEU A 32 -1.13 13.12 7.25
CA LEU A 32 -2.59 13.19 7.09
C LEU A 32 -3.25 11.85 7.44
N THR A 33 -4.24 11.93 8.31
CA THR A 33 -5.09 10.83 8.75
C THR A 33 -6.32 10.69 7.86
N TYR A 34 -7.10 9.62 8.05
CA TYR A 34 -8.36 9.42 7.35
C TYR A 34 -9.29 10.64 7.53
N ASN A 35 -9.44 11.11 8.77
CA ASN A 35 -10.30 12.24 9.10
C ASN A 35 -9.85 13.52 8.38
N ASP A 36 -8.54 13.78 8.32
CA ASP A 36 -8.01 14.95 7.61
C ASP A 36 -8.31 14.89 6.10
N PHE A 37 -8.29 13.68 5.50
CA PHE A 37 -8.67 13.53 4.10
C PHE A 37 -10.16 13.73 3.88
N VAL A 38 -11.00 13.20 4.78
CA VAL A 38 -12.45 13.36 4.69
C VAL A 38 -12.84 14.83 4.86
N SER A 39 -12.30 15.53 5.85
CA SER A 39 -12.65 16.94 6.11
C SER A 39 -12.23 17.87 4.98
N ASP A 40 -11.02 17.69 4.45
CA ASP A 40 -10.40 18.70 3.59
C ASP A 40 -10.53 18.37 2.08
N TYR A 41 -10.75 17.09 1.74
CA TYR A 41 -10.69 16.62 0.36
C TYR A 41 -11.89 15.77 -0.10
N SER A 42 -12.84 15.43 0.79
CA SER A 42 -14.10 14.79 0.39
C SER A 42 -15.11 15.82 -0.11
N ILE A 43 -15.18 16.00 -1.42
CA ILE A 43 -16.08 16.96 -2.07
C ILE A 43 -17.44 16.33 -2.39
N ASN A 44 -17.48 15.01 -2.55
CA ASN A 44 -18.66 14.21 -2.87
C ASN A 44 -18.45 12.74 -2.47
N ASP A 45 -19.50 11.93 -2.61
CA ASP A 45 -19.50 10.50 -2.29
C ASP A 45 -18.42 9.74 -3.06
N THR A 46 -18.14 10.12 -4.31
CA THR A 46 -17.07 9.51 -5.09
C THR A 46 -15.70 9.74 -4.45
N SER A 47 -15.39 10.95 -3.99
CA SER A 47 -14.14 11.24 -3.27
C SER A 47 -14.07 10.54 -1.92
N ALA A 48 -15.19 10.41 -1.20
CA ALA A 48 -15.26 9.63 0.04
C ALA A 48 -14.91 8.16 -0.22
N VAL A 49 -15.54 7.54 -1.23
CA VAL A 49 -15.26 6.16 -1.63
C VAL A 49 -13.79 5.97 -2.04
N ILE A 50 -13.17 6.97 -2.68
CA ILE A 50 -11.74 6.90 -3.03
C ILE A 50 -10.87 6.91 -1.77
N ILE A 51 -11.18 7.76 -0.79
CA ILE A 51 -10.47 7.80 0.49
C ILE A 51 -10.59 6.43 1.16
N ASP A 52 -11.81 5.87 1.23
CA ASP A 52 -12.05 4.55 1.81
C ASP A 52 -11.24 3.46 1.10
N ILE A 53 -11.22 3.43 -0.23
CA ILE A 53 -10.43 2.46 -1.01
C ILE A 53 -8.94 2.53 -0.66
N PHE A 54 -8.40 3.74 -0.50
CA PHE A 54 -6.98 3.91 -0.20
C PHE A 54 -6.64 3.49 1.22
N PHE A 55 -7.47 3.84 2.20
CA PHE A 55 -7.23 3.45 3.59
C PHE A 55 -7.50 1.97 3.84
N ASP A 56 -8.57 1.39 3.29
CA ASP A 56 -8.83 -0.05 3.34
C ASP A 56 -7.65 -0.86 2.76
N LYS A 57 -7.16 -0.49 1.57
CA LYS A 57 -6.04 -1.21 0.96
C LYS A 57 -4.74 -1.00 1.73
N LYS A 58 -4.52 0.15 2.33
CA LYS A 58 -3.34 0.42 3.15
C LYS A 58 -3.37 -0.38 4.46
N ASP A 59 -4.50 -0.38 5.15
CA ASP A 59 -4.61 -0.94 6.50
C ASP A 59 -4.81 -2.46 6.47
N ASN A 60 -5.74 -2.96 5.64
CA ASN A 60 -6.04 -4.39 5.59
C ASN A 60 -5.05 -5.18 4.73
N ALA A 61 -4.70 -4.68 3.53
CA ALA A 61 -3.80 -5.39 2.61
C ALA A 61 -2.33 -4.95 2.74
N GLY A 62 -2.06 -3.68 3.05
CA GLY A 62 -0.70 -3.19 3.20
C GLY A 62 -0.06 -3.62 4.52
N PHE A 63 -0.56 -3.10 5.64
CA PHE A 63 -0.02 -3.40 6.96
C PHE A 63 -0.29 -4.84 7.40
N GLY A 64 -1.49 -5.37 7.12
CA GLY A 64 -1.85 -6.76 7.43
C GLY A 64 -0.98 -7.81 6.71
N GLU A 65 -0.56 -7.57 5.48
CA GLU A 65 0.35 -8.49 4.78
C GLU A 65 1.83 -8.23 5.11
N MET A 66 2.18 -6.99 5.47
CA MET A 66 3.54 -6.68 5.95
C MET A 66 3.87 -7.31 7.30
N SER A 67 2.89 -7.60 8.15
CA SER A 67 3.14 -8.27 9.44
C SER A 67 3.65 -9.71 9.30
N PHE A 68 3.72 -10.25 8.08
CA PHE A 68 4.40 -11.52 7.80
C PHE A 68 5.92 -11.39 7.69
N LEU A 69 6.50 -10.18 7.72
CA LEU A 69 7.96 -9.97 7.68
C LEU A 69 8.68 -10.63 8.88
N PRO A 70 8.29 -10.39 10.14
CA PRO A 70 8.94 -11.04 11.30
C PRO A 70 8.85 -12.56 11.23
N ILE A 71 7.70 -13.07 10.78
CA ILE A 71 7.47 -14.51 10.58
C ILE A 71 8.43 -15.05 9.52
N THR A 72 8.56 -14.36 8.38
CA THR A 72 9.49 -14.74 7.29
C THR A 72 10.94 -14.77 7.78
N VAL A 73 11.37 -13.76 8.56
CA VAL A 73 12.75 -13.67 9.08
C VAL A 73 13.04 -14.80 10.06
N VAL A 74 12.13 -15.08 10.99
CA VAL A 74 12.27 -16.18 11.95
C VAL A 74 12.35 -17.52 11.23
N LEU A 75 11.50 -17.74 10.23
CA LEU A 75 11.46 -18.99 9.47
C LEU A 75 12.69 -19.17 8.57
N ALA A 76 13.20 -18.09 7.97
CA ALA A 76 14.43 -18.13 7.17
C ALA A 76 15.68 -18.40 8.03
N ALA A 77 15.65 -18.05 9.31
CA ALA A 77 16.74 -18.33 10.26
C ALA A 77 16.73 -19.80 10.76
N ILE A 78 15.60 -20.51 10.66
CA ILE A 78 15.51 -21.94 10.91
C ILE A 78 16.14 -22.66 9.69
N PRO A 79 17.00 -23.67 9.88
CA PRO A 79 17.60 -24.41 8.77
C PRO A 79 16.51 -24.92 7.81
N GLN A 80 16.57 -24.44 6.57
CA GLN A 80 15.61 -24.72 5.48
C GLN A 80 15.54 -26.21 5.10
N THR A 81 16.34 -27.07 5.72
CA THR A 81 16.30 -28.52 5.56
C THR A 81 15.04 -29.15 6.17
N ARG A 82 14.29 -28.44 7.02
CA ARG A 82 12.95 -28.85 7.47
C ARG A 82 11.90 -28.37 6.47
N MET A 83 11.10 -29.28 5.91
CA MET A 83 10.01 -28.97 4.94
C MET A 83 9.09 -27.82 5.40
N ILE A 84 8.89 -27.70 6.71
CA ILE A 84 8.12 -26.63 7.35
C ILE A 84 8.67 -25.24 6.97
N GLY A 85 10.00 -25.06 6.99
CA GLY A 85 10.63 -23.77 6.69
C GLY A 85 10.50 -23.36 5.21
N ILE A 86 10.64 -24.30 4.26
CA ILE A 86 10.54 -23.98 2.82
C ILE A 86 9.12 -23.56 2.46
N GLY A 87 8.11 -24.34 2.90
CA GLY A 87 6.71 -24.09 2.55
C GLY A 87 6.20 -22.74 3.08
N THR A 88 6.53 -22.41 4.32
CA THR A 88 6.06 -21.15 4.92
C THR A 88 6.77 -19.93 4.35
N THR A 89 8.06 -20.03 4.00
CA THR A 89 8.81 -18.90 3.40
C THR A 89 8.32 -18.59 1.98
N LEU A 90 7.91 -19.62 1.22
CA LEU A 90 7.30 -19.46 -0.11
C LEU A 90 5.95 -18.76 -0.09
N VAL A 91 5.20 -18.85 1.01
CA VAL A 91 3.91 -18.16 1.18
C VAL A 91 4.11 -16.76 1.74
N SER A 92 4.99 -16.61 2.74
CA SER A 92 5.14 -15.35 3.46
C SER A 92 5.88 -14.29 2.65
N LEU A 93 6.84 -14.67 1.79
CA LEU A 93 7.61 -13.72 0.99
C LEU A 93 6.76 -13.01 -0.10
N PRO A 94 5.94 -13.71 -0.91
CA PRO A 94 5.06 -13.05 -1.87
C PRO A 94 4.02 -12.14 -1.19
N LEU A 95 3.47 -12.56 -0.05
CA LEU A 95 2.54 -11.73 0.74
C LEU A 95 3.23 -10.45 1.23
N PHE A 96 4.43 -10.57 1.78
CA PHE A 96 5.20 -9.39 2.22
C PHE A 96 5.51 -8.42 1.05
N LEU A 97 5.91 -8.95 -0.11
CA LEU A 97 6.18 -8.14 -1.29
C LEU A 97 4.91 -7.46 -1.81
N HIS A 98 3.78 -8.17 -1.81
CA HIS A 98 2.48 -7.63 -2.20
C HIS A 98 2.01 -6.54 -1.23
N GLY A 99 2.10 -6.75 0.07
CA GLY A 99 1.80 -5.74 1.10
C GLY A 99 2.68 -4.50 0.95
N SER A 100 3.98 -4.70 0.73
CA SER A 100 4.93 -3.61 0.48
C SER A 100 4.60 -2.79 -0.75
N TYR A 101 4.29 -3.46 -1.86
CA TYR A 101 3.84 -2.80 -3.08
C TYR A 101 2.52 -2.05 -2.86
N THR A 102 1.60 -2.64 -2.10
CA THR A 102 0.30 -2.05 -1.76
C THR A 102 0.48 -0.75 -0.98
N LEU A 103 1.31 -0.72 0.06
CA LEU A 103 1.59 0.52 0.81
C LEU A 103 2.19 1.63 -0.07
N LEU A 104 3.09 1.29 -0.99
CA LEU A 104 3.65 2.27 -1.92
C LEU A 104 2.61 2.78 -2.93
N LYS A 105 1.73 1.90 -3.40
CA LYS A 105 0.68 2.19 -4.38
C LYS A 105 -0.46 3.01 -3.79
N TYR A 106 -0.83 2.78 -2.53
CA TYR A 106 -1.92 3.47 -1.82
C TYR A 106 -1.42 4.47 -0.76
N ARG A 107 -0.20 4.99 -0.91
CA ARG A 107 0.36 5.99 0.01
C ARG A 107 -0.49 7.27 0.03
N ASN A 108 -0.52 7.95 1.18
CA ASN A 108 -1.25 9.20 1.37
C ASN A 108 -0.88 10.29 0.34
N LYS A 109 0.40 10.40 -0.05
CA LYS A 109 0.81 11.34 -1.11
C LYS A 109 0.09 11.09 -2.44
N LYS A 110 -0.13 9.82 -2.80
CA LYS A 110 -0.83 9.47 -4.05
C LYS A 110 -2.33 9.72 -3.92
N LEU A 111 -2.90 9.45 -2.75
CA LEU A 111 -4.29 9.80 -2.45
C LEU A 111 -4.51 11.31 -2.62
N TYR A 112 -3.65 12.13 -2.00
CA TYR A 112 -3.67 13.59 -2.15
C TYR A 112 -3.64 14.02 -3.61
N THR A 113 -2.69 13.52 -4.41
CA THR A 113 -2.62 13.84 -5.85
C THR A 113 -3.92 13.48 -6.58
N VAL A 114 -4.45 12.27 -6.36
CA VAL A 114 -5.70 11.83 -7.00
C VAL A 114 -6.88 12.73 -6.63
N LEU A 115 -7.02 13.11 -5.36
CA LEU A 115 -8.11 13.95 -4.89
C LEU A 115 -7.99 15.40 -5.38
N VAL A 116 -6.78 15.97 -5.38
CA VAL A 116 -6.53 17.31 -5.92
C VAL A 116 -6.77 17.36 -7.43
N ASP A 117 -6.29 16.37 -8.17
CA ASP A 117 -6.52 16.27 -9.61
C ASP A 117 -8.00 16.06 -9.93
N TYR A 118 -8.70 15.24 -9.14
CA TYR A 118 -10.13 15.04 -9.27
C TYR A 118 -10.92 16.34 -8.99
N LYS A 119 -10.54 17.11 -7.96
CA LYS A 119 -11.13 18.41 -7.65
C LYS A 119 -11.05 19.36 -8.86
N LYS A 120 -9.90 19.38 -9.54
CA LYS A 120 -9.62 20.26 -10.69
C LYS A 120 -10.27 19.77 -11.98
N THR A 121 -10.12 18.49 -12.31
CA THR A 121 -10.46 17.93 -13.63
C THR A 121 -11.82 17.24 -13.65
N LYS A 122 -12.37 16.88 -12.49
CA LYS A 122 -13.52 15.96 -12.33
C LYS A 122 -13.31 14.58 -12.98
N THR A 123 -12.07 14.24 -13.31
CA THR A 123 -11.72 12.95 -13.89
C THR A 123 -10.86 12.13 -12.94
N LEU A 124 -11.19 10.84 -12.85
CA LEU A 124 -10.38 9.88 -12.09
C LEU A 124 -9.43 9.11 -13.00
N PRO A 125 -8.23 8.76 -12.51
CA PRO A 125 -7.36 7.80 -13.19
C PRO A 125 -8.11 6.50 -13.46
N LYS A 126 -7.88 5.91 -14.63
CA LYS A 126 -8.61 4.72 -15.13
C LYS A 126 -8.64 3.57 -14.11
N TRP A 127 -7.53 3.36 -13.39
CA TRP A 127 -7.42 2.29 -12.39
C TRP A 127 -8.20 2.58 -11.10
N VAL A 128 -8.31 3.84 -10.66
CA VAL A 128 -9.11 4.25 -9.50
C VAL A 128 -10.58 4.16 -9.85
N ARG A 129 -10.97 4.70 -11.02
CA ARG A 129 -12.35 4.68 -11.51
C ARG A 129 -12.92 3.26 -11.56
N ARG A 130 -12.16 2.30 -12.11
CA ARG A 130 -12.60 0.88 -12.13
C ARG A 130 -12.87 0.33 -10.74
N LYS A 131 -12.07 0.70 -9.74
CA LYS A 131 -12.24 0.23 -8.36
C LYS A 131 -13.41 0.92 -7.66
N ALA A 132 -13.54 2.23 -7.82
CA ALA A 132 -14.65 3.01 -7.29
C ALA A 132 -15.98 2.52 -7.86
N ASN A 133 -16.08 2.36 -9.18
CA ASN A 133 -17.30 1.85 -9.82
C ASN A 133 -17.66 0.44 -9.34
N LYS A 134 -16.68 -0.45 -9.14
CA LYS A 134 -16.94 -1.79 -8.62
C LYS A 134 -17.51 -1.77 -7.19
N LEU A 135 -17.10 -0.81 -6.36
CA LEU A 135 -17.63 -0.65 -5.01
C LEU A 135 -19.02 -0.01 -5.01
N LEU A 136 -19.24 0.99 -5.86
CA LEU A 136 -20.56 1.58 -6.02
C LEU A 136 -21.59 0.55 -6.51
N ASP A 137 -21.25 -0.23 -7.54
CA ASP A 137 -22.07 -1.34 -8.05
C ASP A 137 -22.37 -2.40 -6.97
N TYR A 138 -21.41 -2.67 -6.09
CA TYR A 138 -21.61 -3.56 -4.94
C TYR A 138 -22.59 -2.98 -3.90
N TYR A 139 -22.52 -1.67 -3.64
CA TYR A 139 -23.45 -1.02 -2.72
C TYR A 139 -24.86 -0.94 -3.30
N ASP A 140 -24.99 -0.63 -4.59
CA ASP A 140 -26.27 -0.58 -5.31
C ASP A 140 -26.95 -1.95 -5.33
N THR A 141 -26.19 -3.05 -5.45
CA THR A 141 -26.74 -4.42 -5.45
C THR A 141 -27.08 -4.95 -4.05
N MET A 142 -26.66 -4.27 -2.98
CA MET A 142 -26.93 -4.68 -1.59
C MET A 142 -27.96 -3.82 -0.87
N GLN A 143 -28.36 -2.68 -1.43
CA GLN A 143 -29.55 -1.98 -0.94
C GLN A 143 -30.79 -2.75 -1.41
N PRO A 144 -31.62 -3.30 -0.50
CA PRO A 144 -32.95 -3.73 -0.89
C PRO A 144 -33.70 -2.49 -1.40
N GLU A 145 -34.31 -2.59 -2.58
CA GLU A 145 -35.27 -1.60 -3.03
C GLU A 145 -36.40 -1.55 -1.97
N ASP A 146 -36.55 -0.38 -1.33
CA ASP A 146 -37.70 -0.08 -0.47
C ASP A 146 -39.01 -0.03 -1.27
#